data_AF-A0A1V4XAG5-F1
#
_entry.id   AF-A0A1V4XAG5-F1
#
_cell.length_a   1.000
_cell.length_b   1.000
_cell.length_c   1.000
_cell.angle_alpha   90.00
_cell.angle_beta   90.00
_cell.angle_gamma   90.00
#
_symmetry.space_group_name_H-M   'P 1'
#
loop_
_entity.id
_entity.type
_entity.pdbx_description
1 polymer ?
#
loop_
_entity_poly.entity_id
_entity_poly.type
_entity_poly.pdbx_seq_one_letter_code
_entity_poly.pdbx_strand_id
1 'polypeptide(L)'
;MTDQAIEERLAPLLTGVTAVRGELIERAWGNLAKFLTLDPDEEGFIAAVQQGSLRPELLFSQDPEEAGRIAGHPAILWKIQNVRNYLVRPSRPGKGAGSDKQR
;
A
#
# COMPACT_ATOMS: atom_id res chain seq x y z
N MET A 1 13.11 -9.79 19.89
CA MET A 1 12.08 -10.49 20.69
C MET A 1 12.68 -11.79 21.20
N THR A 2 12.73 -11.98 22.52
CA THR A 2 13.29 -13.17 23.20
C THR A 2 12.19 -14.17 23.51
N ASP A 3 12.55 -15.43 23.77
CA ASP A 3 11.58 -16.49 24.13
C ASP A 3 10.83 -16.15 25.43
N GLN A 4 11.54 -15.59 26.42
CA GLN A 4 10.94 -15.09 27.66
C GLN A 4 9.85 -14.03 27.40
N ALA A 5 10.07 -13.10 26.47
CA ALA A 5 9.08 -12.08 26.16
C ALA A 5 7.82 -12.66 25.49
N ILE A 6 7.96 -13.81 24.81
CA ILE A 6 6.86 -14.51 24.17
C ILE A 6 6.02 -15.23 25.21
N GLU A 7 6.66 -15.96 26.12
CA GLU A 7 5.97 -16.66 27.21
C GLU A 7 5.24 -15.69 28.14
N GLU A 8 5.87 -14.58 28.52
CA GLU A 8 5.31 -13.65 29.50
C GLU A 8 4.21 -12.75 28.92
N ARG A 9 4.30 -12.37 27.64
CA ARG A 9 3.43 -11.32 27.06
C ARG A 9 2.54 -11.77 25.92
N LEU A 10 2.95 -12.77 25.15
CA LEU A 10 2.22 -13.22 23.95
C LEU A 10 1.44 -14.50 24.21
N ALA A 11 2.03 -15.50 24.87
CA ALA A 11 1.36 -16.77 25.17
C ALA A 11 0.02 -16.61 25.91
N PRO A 12 -0.14 -15.69 26.88
CA PRO A 12 -1.43 -15.47 27.55
C PRO A 12 -2.54 -14.92 26.62
N LEU A 13 -2.17 -14.28 25.51
CA LEU A 13 -3.10 -13.72 24.53
C LEU A 13 -3.43 -14.71 23.40
N LEU A 14 -2.57 -15.71 23.21
CA LEU A 14 -2.66 -16.68 22.13
C LEU A 14 -3.34 -17.95 22.63
N THR A 15 -4.68 -17.92 22.68
CA THR A 15 -5.47 -19.08 23.13
C THR A 15 -5.34 -20.22 22.11
N GLY A 16 -4.86 -21.39 22.55
CA GLY A 16 -4.78 -22.60 21.72
C GLY A 16 -3.62 -22.65 20.72
N VAL A 17 -2.65 -21.73 20.80
CA VAL A 17 -1.47 -21.71 19.93
C VAL A 17 -0.21 -21.94 20.74
N THR A 18 0.60 -22.93 20.36
CA THR A 18 1.93 -23.12 20.93
C THR A 18 2.81 -21.93 20.57
N ALA A 19 3.23 -21.16 21.59
CA ALA A 19 3.97 -19.91 21.39
C ALA A 19 5.49 -20.14 21.18
N VAL A 20 5.85 -21.04 20.26
CA VAL A 20 7.26 -21.25 19.90
C VAL A 20 7.72 -20.11 19.00
N ARG A 21 8.78 -19.40 19.38
CA ARG A 21 9.28 -18.22 18.67
C ARG A 21 9.47 -18.40 17.18
N GLY A 22 10.15 -19.48 16.80
CA GLY A 22 10.42 -19.79 15.38
C GLY A 22 9.13 -19.95 14.60
N GLU A 23 8.20 -20.76 15.09
CA GLU A 23 6.91 -20.99 14.43
C GLU A 23 6.04 -19.73 14.36
N LEU A 24 6.04 -18.90 15.41
CA LEU A 24 5.31 -17.63 15.41
C LEU A 24 5.84 -16.67 14.36
N ILE A 25 7.16 -16.58 14.22
CA ILE A 25 7.81 -15.76 13.19
C ILE A 25 7.47 -16.30 11.80
N GLU A 26 7.58 -17.61 11.57
CA GLU A 26 7.26 -18.20 10.28
C GLU A 26 5.79 -18.03 9.89
N ARG A 27 4.87 -18.26 10.83
CA ARG A 27 3.42 -18.06 10.60
C ARG A 27 3.09 -16.60 10.36
N ALA A 28 3.67 -15.67 11.13
CA ALA A 28 3.48 -14.25 10.92
C ALA A 28 4.02 -13.81 9.55
N TRP A 29 5.23 -14.25 9.21
CA TRP A 29 5.86 -13.94 7.93
C TRP A 29 5.09 -14.54 6.75
N GLY A 30 4.61 -15.78 6.86
CA GLY A 30 3.80 -16.42 5.83
C GLY A 30 2.47 -15.72 5.57
N ASN A 31 1.89 -15.07 6.58
CA ASN A 31 0.72 -14.23 6.40
C ASN A 31 1.06 -12.85 5.83
N LEU A 32 2.13 -12.21 6.33
CA LEU A 32 2.58 -10.91 5.86
C LEU A 32 3.07 -10.94 4.41
N ALA A 33 3.71 -12.04 3.98
CA ALA A 33 4.25 -12.20 2.64
C ALA A 33 3.19 -11.95 1.55
N LYS A 34 1.93 -12.35 1.81
CA LYS A 34 0.81 -12.14 0.89
C LYS A 34 0.46 -10.67 0.66
N PHE A 35 0.82 -9.79 1.60
CA PHE A 35 0.61 -8.34 1.49
C PHE A 35 1.85 -7.62 0.94
N LEU A 36 2.97 -8.31 0.78
CA LEU A 36 4.24 -7.75 0.28
C LEU A 36 4.42 -7.97 -1.23
N THR A 37 3.60 -8.83 -1.83
CA THR A 37 3.57 -9.10 -3.27
C THR A 37 2.23 -8.65 -3.81
N LEU A 38 2.27 -7.79 -4.82
CA LEU A 38 1.06 -7.40 -5.54
C LEU A 38 0.73 -8.49 -6.55
N ASP A 39 -0.54 -8.84 -6.66
CA ASP A 39 -1.01 -9.62 -7.80
C ASP A 39 -1.13 -8.73 -9.07
N PRO A 40 -1.28 -9.31 -10.27
CA PRO A 40 -1.33 -8.54 -11.51
C PRO A 40 -2.48 -7.52 -11.58
N ASP A 41 -3.61 -7.78 -10.92
CA ASP A 41 -4.77 -6.89 -10.91
C ASP A 41 -4.53 -5.72 -9.94
N GLU A 42 -3.87 -5.97 -8.80
CA GLU A 42 -3.40 -4.93 -7.88
C GLU A 42 -2.34 -4.02 -8.52
N GLU A 43 -1.39 -4.60 -9.25
CA GLU A 43 -0.40 -3.84 -10.03
C GLU A 43 -1.10 -2.96 -11.07
N GLY A 44 -2.07 -3.52 -11.80
CA GLY A 44 -2.87 -2.79 -12.78
C GLY A 44 -3.67 -1.64 -12.16
N PHE A 45 -4.27 -1.87 -10.98
CA PHE A 45 -4.98 -0.86 -10.23
C PHE A 45 -4.04 0.29 -9.81
N ILE A 46 -2.89 -0.03 -9.23
CA ILE A 46 -1.91 0.97 -8.79
C ILE A 46 -1.38 1.77 -9.99
N ALA A 47 -1.07 1.11 -11.11
CA ALA A 47 -0.62 1.78 -12.33
C ALA A 47 -1.68 2.76 -12.87
N ALA A 48 -2.95 2.35 -12.88
CA ALA A 48 -4.05 3.23 -13.25
C ALA A 48 -4.14 4.46 -12.33
N VAL A 49 -4.07 4.26 -11.01
CA VAL A 49 -4.12 5.34 -10.00
C VAL A 49 -2.98 6.32 -10.20
N GLN A 50 -1.76 5.85 -10.46
CA GLN A 50 -0.59 6.70 -10.72
C GLN A 50 -0.75 7.57 -11.97
N GLN A 51 -1.55 7.13 -12.94
CA GLN A 51 -1.89 7.89 -14.14
C GLN A 51 -3.13 8.78 -13.94
N GLY A 52 -3.72 8.81 -12.74
CA GLY A 52 -4.93 9.57 -12.46
C GLY A 52 -6.20 8.90 -13.02
N SER A 53 -6.18 7.59 -13.23
CA SER A 53 -7.35 6.78 -13.57
C SER A 53 -7.74 5.92 -12.37
N LEU A 54 -9.02 5.59 -12.24
CA LEU A 54 -9.54 4.73 -11.17
C LEU A 54 -10.21 3.53 -11.81
N ARG A 55 -9.74 2.32 -11.47
CA ARG A 55 -10.21 1.04 -12.03
C ARG A 55 -10.55 0.04 -10.91
N PRO A 56 -11.53 0.32 -10.02
CA PRO A 56 -11.82 -0.52 -8.85
C PRO A 56 -12.25 -1.94 -9.22
N GLU A 57 -12.77 -2.14 -10.43
CA GLU A 57 -13.17 -3.44 -10.96
C GLU A 57 -12.02 -4.46 -11.07
N LEU A 58 -10.75 -4.00 -11.05
CA LEU A 58 -9.59 -4.89 -10.96
C LEU A 58 -9.48 -5.53 -9.57
N LEU A 59 -9.75 -4.76 -8.52
CA LEU A 59 -9.69 -5.24 -7.13
C LEU A 59 -10.97 -5.96 -6.69
N PHE A 60 -12.12 -5.53 -7.23
CA PHE A 60 -13.45 -6.01 -6.84
C PHE A 60 -14.14 -6.72 -8.00
N SER A 61 -13.42 -7.59 -8.71
CA SER A 61 -13.94 -8.31 -9.89
C SER A 61 -15.15 -9.20 -9.57
N GLN A 62 -15.26 -9.68 -8.34
CA GLN A 62 -16.37 -10.50 -7.84
C GLN A 62 -17.47 -9.67 -7.13
N ASP A 63 -17.25 -8.37 -6.91
CA ASP A 63 -18.17 -7.48 -6.22
C ASP A 63 -18.33 -6.15 -6.98
N PRO A 64 -19.17 -6.13 -8.04
CA PRO A 64 -19.39 -4.92 -8.82
C PRO A 64 -20.07 -3.80 -8.03
N GLU A 65 -20.78 -4.12 -6.94
CA GLU A 65 -21.43 -3.13 -6.09
C GLU A 65 -20.39 -2.35 -5.27
N GLU A 66 -19.44 -3.06 -4.64
CA GLU A 66 -18.31 -2.44 -3.95
C GLU A 66 -17.43 -1.66 -4.93
N ALA A 67 -17.16 -2.20 -6.13
CA ALA A 67 -16.45 -1.48 -7.19
C ALA A 67 -17.12 -0.14 -7.51
N GLY A 68 -18.46 -0.15 -7.65
CA GLY A 68 -19.27 1.05 -7.88
C GLY A 68 -19.21 2.04 -6.70
N ARG A 69 -19.29 1.56 -5.46
CA ARG A 69 -19.16 2.40 -4.26
C ARG A 69 -17.81 3.10 -4.20
N ILE A 70 -16.72 2.39 -4.48
CA ILE A 70 -15.36 2.95 -4.53
C ILE A 70 -15.23 3.95 -5.67
N ALA A 71 -15.74 3.63 -6.87
CA ALA A 71 -15.69 4.52 -8.03
C ALA A 71 -16.42 5.86 -7.78
N GLY A 72 -17.51 5.82 -7.03
CA GLY A 72 -18.29 7.01 -6.66
C GLY A 72 -17.81 7.74 -5.41
N HIS A 73 -16.83 7.21 -4.67
CA HIS A 73 -16.50 7.73 -3.35
C HIS A 73 -15.81 9.10 -3.43
N PRO A 74 -16.36 10.17 -2.80
CA PRO A 74 -15.85 11.54 -2.97
C PRO A 74 -14.37 11.73 -2.61
N ALA A 75 -13.91 11.12 -1.51
CA ALA A 75 -12.52 11.23 -1.08
C ALA A 75 -11.54 10.55 -2.06
N ILE A 76 -11.96 9.46 -2.70
CA ILE A 76 -11.13 8.72 -3.65
C ILE A 76 -11.07 9.52 -4.95
N LEU A 77 -12.21 10.00 -5.45
CA LEU A 77 -12.28 10.88 -6.62
C LEU A 77 -11.42 12.14 -6.45
N TRP A 78 -11.45 12.76 -5.26
CA TRP A 78 -10.57 13.89 -4.95
C TRP A 78 -9.09 13.52 -5.03
N LYS A 79 -8.69 12.36 -4.49
CA LYS A 79 -7.31 11.88 -4.56
C LYS A 79 -6.87 11.67 -6.01
N ILE A 80 -7.72 11.06 -6.84
CA ILE A 80 -7.45 10.86 -8.27
C ILE A 80 -7.32 12.18 -9.01
N GLN A 81 -8.18 13.15 -8.71
CA GLN A 81 -8.07 14.49 -9.28
C GLN A 81 -6.75 15.18 -8.88
N ASN A 82 -6.27 14.98 -7.65
CA ASN A 82 -4.96 15.49 -7.24
C ASN A 82 -3.82 14.88 -8.03
N VAL A 83 -3.87 13.57 -8.32
CA VAL A 83 -2.87 12.92 -9.18
C VAL A 83 -2.89 13.56 -10.56
N ARG A 84 -4.06 13.73 -11.19
CA ARG A 84 -4.18 14.40 -12.50
C ARG A 84 -3.57 15.81 -12.47
N ASN A 85 -3.90 16.59 -11.44
CA ASN A 85 -3.36 17.94 -11.29
C ASN A 85 -1.84 17.95 -11.10
N TYR A 86 -1.29 16.94 -10.42
CA TYR A 86 0.15 16.78 -10.25
C TYR A 86 0.84 16.45 -11.57
N LEU A 87 0.27 15.55 -12.37
CA LEU A 87 0.81 15.16 -13.68
C LEU A 87 0.82 16.31 -14.70
N VAL A 88 -0.16 17.22 -14.64
CA VAL A 88 -0.25 18.38 -15.54
C VAL A 88 0.66 19.53 -15.10
N ARG A 89 1.11 19.58 -13.84
CA ARG A 89 2.01 20.64 -13.39
C ARG A 89 3.37 20.48 -14.08
N PRO A 90 3.86 21.51 -14.80
CA PRO A 90 5.22 21.47 -15.30
C PRO A 90 6.16 21.33 -14.10
N SER A 91 7.05 20.34 -14.16
CA SER A 91 8.11 20.17 -13.18
C SER A 91 8.82 21.52 -13.06
N ARG A 92 8.68 22.20 -11.93
CA ARG A 92 9.36 23.48 -11.72
C ARG A 92 10.85 23.20 -11.94
N PRO A 93 11.55 23.90 -12.86
CA PRO A 93 12.97 23.71 -13.02
C PRO A 93 13.61 23.97 -11.65
N GLY A 94 14.35 22.97 -11.17
CA GLY A 94 15.05 23.04 -9.90
C GLY A 94 15.80 24.35 -9.81
N LYS A 95 15.48 25.15 -8.78
CA LYS A 95 16.20 26.36 -8.43
C LYS A 95 17.56 25.91 -7.88
N GLY A 96 18.49 25.63 -8.80
CA GLY A 96 19.76 24.97 -8.50
C GLY A 96 20.74 24.95 -9.67
N ALA A 97 20.68 25.93 -10.57
CA ALA A 97 21.84 26.30 -11.37
C ALA A 97 22.50 27.48 -10.64
N GLY A 98 23.30 27.14 -9.63
CA GLY A 98 24.24 28.07 -9.03
C GLY A 98 25.12 28.63 -10.14
N SER A 99 25.14 29.95 -10.23
CA SER A 99 25.87 30.70 -11.23
C SER A 99 27.35 30.35 -11.16
N ASP A 100 27.84 29.68 -12.20
CA ASP A 100 29.25 29.70 -12.55
C ASP A 100 29.58 31.12 -13.01
N LYS A 101 30.08 31.94 -12.07
CA LYS A 101 30.70 33.23 -12.34
C LYS A 101 31.87 33.45 -11.38
N GLN A 102 33.06 33.40 -11.98
CA GLN A 102 34.26 34.16 -11.63
C GLN A 102 34.87 33.97 -10.23
N ARG A 103 36.00 33.26 -10.17
CA ARG A 103 37.29 33.87 -9.81
C ARG A 103 38.49 33.02 -10.24
#